data_AF-A0A853ELY7-F1
#
_entry.id   AF-A0A853ELY7-F1
#
_cell.length_a   1.000
_cell.length_b   1.000
_cell.length_c   1.000
_cell.angle_alpha   90.00
_cell.angle_beta   90.00
_cell.angle_gamma   90.00
#
_symmetry.space_group_name_H-M   'P 1'
#
loop_
_entity.id
_entity.type
_entity.pdbx_description
1 polymer ?
#
loop_
_entity_poly.entity_id
_entity_poly.type
_entity_poly.pdbx_seq_one_letter_code
_entity_poly.pdbx_strand_id
1 'polypeptide(L)'
;MSPADTALSPLPPAPLWGFVLGRFIMTVMQGVVLAIALLLWVLLSGQPFGFTRLVLVLCAAGVAALVRELVDGFITRGVAVRLNAVSVPPWCAVALGLVSPVPAGLIAVLILGGGRGTVLVTCLTLWAFIAALERPWKDKTPDAQTRAIDAEARAMTREYFAEDVERLSQQVRERRQERREKGGSPR
;
A
#
# COMPACT_ATOMS: atom_id res chain seq x y z
N MET A 1 27.46 -38.19 8.52
CA MET A 1 26.29 -37.45 9.03
C MET A 1 26.58 -35.97 8.77
N SER A 2 25.99 -35.42 7.72
CA SER A 2 26.41 -34.15 7.10
C SER A 2 25.81 -32.96 7.86
N PRO A 3 26.57 -31.89 8.15
CA PRO A 3 26.07 -30.68 8.81
C PRO A 3 25.14 -29.81 7.92
N ALA A 4 24.69 -30.33 6.78
CA ALA A 4 23.88 -29.59 5.79
C ALA A 4 22.36 -29.62 6.07
N ASP A 5 21.88 -30.42 7.03
CA ASP A 5 20.44 -30.65 7.23
C ASP A 5 19.77 -29.72 8.28
N THR A 6 20.52 -28.83 8.92
CA THR A 6 20.01 -27.97 10.03
C THR A 6 19.69 -26.52 9.66
N ALA A 7 19.94 -26.06 8.43
CA ALA A 7 19.98 -24.62 8.11
C ALA A 7 18.81 -24.06 7.30
N LEU A 8 17.63 -24.69 7.32
CA LEU A 8 16.41 -24.11 6.76
C LEU A 8 15.29 -24.16 7.80
N SER A 9 15.43 -23.39 8.88
CA SER A 9 14.24 -22.94 9.60
C SER A 9 13.59 -21.87 8.72
N PRO A 10 12.42 -22.13 8.10
CA PRO A 10 11.75 -21.07 7.36
C PRO A 10 11.43 -19.97 8.36
N LEU A 11 11.92 -18.74 8.12
CA LEU A 11 11.38 -17.58 8.83
C LEU A 11 9.86 -17.69 8.72
N PRO A 12 9.12 -17.69 9.85
CA PRO A 12 7.69 -17.82 9.79
C PRO A 12 7.16 -16.72 8.87
N PRO A 13 6.34 -17.04 7.87
CA PRO A 13 5.77 -16.03 6.99
C PRO A 13 5.15 -14.95 7.87
N ALA A 14 5.47 -13.69 7.58
CA ALA A 14 4.97 -12.56 8.35
C ALA A 14 3.46 -12.76 8.60
N PRO A 15 3.01 -12.73 9.87
CA PRO A 15 1.70 -13.22 10.20
C PRO A 15 0.64 -12.45 9.41
N LEU A 16 -0.11 -13.16 8.56
CA LEU A 16 -1.21 -12.58 7.77
C LEU A 16 -2.19 -11.82 8.67
N TRP A 17 -2.38 -12.28 9.91
CA TRP A 17 -3.23 -11.62 10.90
C TRP A 17 -2.74 -10.22 11.28
N GLY A 18 -1.42 -9.98 11.36
CA GLY A 18 -0.87 -8.66 11.70
C GLY A 18 -1.14 -7.63 10.60
N PHE A 19 -1.00 -8.06 9.34
CA PHE A 19 -1.37 -7.24 8.17
C PHE A 19 -2.88 -6.96 8.13
N VAL A 20 -3.71 -7.99 8.32
CA VAL A 20 -5.17 -7.85 8.35
C VAL A 20 -5.62 -6.92 9.48
N LEU A 21 -5.04 -7.06 10.67
CA LEU A 21 -5.36 -6.23 11.82
C LEU A 21 -4.95 -4.77 11.60
N GLY A 22 -3.76 -4.54 11.02
CA GLY A 22 -3.30 -3.19 10.67
C GLY A 22 -4.24 -2.50 9.66
N ARG A 23 -4.65 -3.21 8.61
CA ARG A 23 -5.62 -2.71 7.63
C ARG A 23 -6.99 -2.47 8.24
N PHE A 24 -7.45 -3.38 9.10
CA PHE A 24 -8.72 -3.23 9.80
C PHE A 24 -8.75 -1.98 10.69
N ILE A 25 -7.74 -1.81 11.55
CA ILE A 25 -7.61 -0.63 12.42
C ILE A 25 -7.61 0.64 11.57
N MET A 26 -6.88 0.63 10.45
CA MET A 26 -6.78 1.79 9.59
C MET A 26 -8.09 2.12 8.87
N THR A 27 -8.80 1.09 8.40
CA THR A 27 -10.13 1.23 7.78
C THR A 27 -11.14 1.78 8.79
N VAL A 28 -11.12 1.28 10.03
CA VAL A 28 -11.99 1.79 11.11
C VAL A 28 -11.68 3.25 11.40
N MET A 29 -10.40 3.62 11.53
CA MET A 29 -10.00 5.00 11.80
C MET A 29 -10.42 5.95 10.67
N GLN A 30 -10.24 5.55 9.41
CA GLN A 30 -10.72 6.30 8.25
C GLN A 30 -12.24 6.49 8.26
N GLY A 31 -12.98 5.42 8.58
CA GLY A 31 -14.43 5.46 8.71
C GLY A 31 -14.90 6.43 9.80
N VAL A 32 -14.23 6.45 10.96
CA VAL A 32 -14.56 7.37 12.06
C VAL A 32 -14.31 8.83 11.67
N VAL A 33 -13.14 9.14 11.10
CA VAL A 33 -12.80 10.50 10.65
C VAL A 33 -13.81 10.99 9.60
N LEU A 34 -14.15 10.12 8.65
CA LEU A 34 -15.11 10.45 7.61
C LEU A 34 -16.53 10.64 8.15
N ALA A 35 -16.96 9.81 9.11
CA ALA A 35 -18.24 9.94 9.78
C ALA A 35 -18.35 11.30 10.47
N ILE A 36 -17.33 11.72 11.22
CA ILE A 36 -17.32 13.02 11.91
C ILE A 36 -17.45 14.17 10.89
N ALA A 37 -16.69 14.13 9.80
CA ALA A 37 -16.76 15.19 8.79
C ALA A 37 -18.12 15.25 8.08
N LEU A 38 -18.70 14.09 7.74
CA LEU A 38 -20.03 14.02 7.15
C LEU A 38 -21.11 14.49 8.14
N LEU A 39 -20.98 14.16 9.42
CA LEU A 39 -21.88 14.66 10.47
C LEU A 39 -21.81 16.19 10.55
N LEU A 40 -20.61 16.75 10.65
CA LEU A 40 -20.40 18.20 10.65
C LEU A 40 -21.02 18.86 9.41
N TRP A 41 -20.84 18.26 8.23
CA TRP A 41 -21.46 18.76 7.00
C TRP A 41 -22.99 18.72 7.03
N VAL A 42 -23.58 17.62 7.51
CA VAL A 42 -25.04 17.53 7.65
C VAL A 42 -25.57 18.58 8.63
N LEU A 43 -24.88 18.80 9.75
CA LEU A 43 -25.22 19.87 10.71
C LEU A 43 -25.12 21.26 10.06
N LEU A 44 -24.03 21.54 9.35
CA LEU A 44 -23.78 22.84 8.70
C LEU A 44 -24.72 23.12 7.53
N SER A 45 -25.18 22.09 6.83
CA SER A 45 -26.09 22.22 5.68
C SER A 45 -27.54 22.52 6.07
N GLY A 46 -27.83 22.68 7.37
CA GLY A 46 -29.18 22.98 7.87
C GLY A 46 -30.18 21.86 7.60
N GLN A 47 -29.68 20.67 7.26
CA GLN A 47 -30.44 19.50 6.91
C GLN A 47 -31.03 18.89 8.18
N PRO A 48 -32.30 18.40 8.18
CA PRO A 48 -32.90 17.79 9.36
C PRO A 48 -32.05 16.60 9.81
N PHE A 49 -31.61 16.66 11.08
CA PHE A 49 -30.72 15.67 11.68
C PHE A 49 -31.53 14.81 12.66
N GLY A 50 -31.75 13.55 12.28
CA GLY A 50 -32.46 12.56 13.07
C GLY A 50 -31.72 11.23 13.09
N PHE A 51 -32.18 10.30 13.93
CA PHE A 51 -31.53 9.00 14.14
C PHE A 51 -31.30 8.22 12.83
N THR A 52 -32.30 8.17 11.95
CA THR A 52 -32.18 7.52 10.63
C THR A 52 -31.01 8.09 9.82
N ARG A 53 -30.80 9.40 9.90
CA ARG A 53 -29.75 10.09 9.15
C ARG A 53 -28.37 9.88 9.77
N LEU A 54 -28.29 9.82 11.09
CA LEU A 54 -27.08 9.42 11.81
C LEU A 54 -26.62 8.02 11.35
N VAL A 55 -27.54 7.04 11.31
CA VAL A 55 -27.24 5.68 10.85
C VAL A 55 -26.76 5.68 9.40
N LEU A 56 -27.43 6.42 8.51
CA LEU A 56 -27.01 6.55 7.11
C LEU A 56 -25.60 7.15 6.97
N VAL A 57 -25.25 8.15 7.76
CA VAL A 57 -23.90 8.75 7.75
C VAL A 57 -22.85 7.75 8.20
N LEU A 58 -23.11 7.00 9.28
CA LEU A 58 -22.19 5.97 9.78
C LEU A 58 -22.00 4.84 8.76
N CYS A 59 -23.08 4.36 8.15
CA CYS A 59 -23.02 3.35 7.09
C CYS A 59 -22.27 3.88 5.87
N ALA A 60 -22.56 5.10 5.41
CA ALA A 60 -21.88 5.71 4.27
C ALA A 60 -20.38 5.84 4.51
N ALA A 61 -19.99 6.28 5.71
CA ALA A 61 -18.58 6.41 6.08
C ALA A 61 -17.87 5.06 6.13
N GLY A 62 -18.51 4.02 6.67
CA GLY A 62 -17.97 2.67 6.71
C GLY A 62 -17.79 2.05 5.32
N VAL A 63 -18.81 2.15 4.46
CA VAL A 63 -18.73 1.64 3.07
C VAL A 63 -17.67 2.41 2.28
N ALA A 64 -17.61 3.73 2.41
CA ALA A 64 -16.61 4.57 1.75
C ALA A 64 -15.18 4.18 2.18
N ALA A 65 -14.94 3.93 3.47
CA ALA A 65 -13.65 3.47 3.97
C ALA A 65 -13.28 2.07 3.45
N LEU A 66 -14.23 1.13 3.44
CA LEU A 66 -14.02 -0.22 2.90
C LEU A 66 -13.68 -0.20 1.41
N VAL A 67 -14.43 0.56 0.61
CA VAL A 67 -14.18 0.66 -0.83
C VAL A 67 -12.83 1.30 -1.10
N ARG A 68 -12.47 2.35 -0.37
CA ARG A 68 -11.13 2.95 -0.44
C ARG A 68 -10.04 1.91 -0.13
N GLU A 69 -10.21 1.13 0.94
CA GLU A 69 -9.22 0.14 1.34
C GLU A 69 -9.05 -0.97 0.28
N LEU A 70 -10.15 -1.37 -0.36
CA LEU A 70 -10.13 -2.29 -1.49
C LEU A 70 -9.43 -1.67 -2.69
N VAL A 71 -9.76 -0.43 -3.06
CA VAL A 71 -9.14 0.29 -4.18
C VAL A 71 -7.64 0.48 -3.94
N ASP A 72 -7.23 0.97 -2.76
CA ASP A 72 -5.84 1.12 -2.39
C ASP A 72 -5.12 -0.25 -2.42
N GLY A 73 -5.76 -1.32 -1.94
CA GLY A 73 -5.23 -2.68 -2.00
C GLY A 73 -5.07 -3.22 -3.43
N PHE A 74 -6.09 -3.06 -4.28
CA PHE A 74 -6.06 -3.50 -5.67
C PHE A 74 -5.05 -2.73 -6.49
N ILE A 75 -4.95 -1.42 -6.29
CA ILE A 75 -4.04 -0.62 -7.10
C ILE A 75 -2.60 -0.74 -6.61
N THR A 76 -2.33 -0.76 -5.31
CA THR A 76 -0.96 -1.01 -4.81
C THR A 76 -0.45 -2.37 -5.25
N ARG A 77 -1.28 -3.41 -5.16
CA ARG A 77 -0.93 -4.77 -5.60
C ARG A 77 -0.84 -4.88 -7.12
N GLY A 78 -1.76 -4.24 -7.84
CA GLY A 78 -1.75 -4.20 -9.31
C GLY A 78 -0.56 -3.44 -9.88
N VAL A 79 -0.16 -2.33 -9.26
CA VAL A 79 1.02 -1.54 -9.66
C VAL A 79 2.30 -2.29 -9.30
N ALA A 80 2.40 -2.89 -8.12
CA ALA A 80 3.55 -3.70 -7.74
C ALA A 80 3.75 -4.91 -8.67
N VAL A 81 2.67 -5.63 -8.99
CA VAL A 81 2.70 -6.77 -9.92
C VAL A 81 3.02 -6.33 -11.35
N ARG A 82 2.39 -5.24 -11.83
CA ARG A 82 2.58 -4.78 -13.21
C ARG A 82 3.96 -4.19 -13.47
N LEU A 83 4.58 -3.60 -12.44
CA LEU A 83 5.92 -3.02 -12.55
C LEU A 83 7.05 -4.00 -12.21
N ASN A 84 6.75 -5.24 -11.80
CA ASN A 84 7.73 -6.18 -11.24
C ASN A 84 8.65 -5.52 -10.20
N ALA A 85 8.12 -4.52 -9.50
CA ALA A 85 8.87 -3.68 -8.60
C ALA A 85 8.52 -4.08 -7.17
N VAL A 86 9.56 -4.33 -6.37
CA VAL A 86 9.43 -4.58 -4.93
C VAL A 86 8.77 -3.37 -4.22
N SER A 87 8.81 -2.18 -4.84
CA SER A 87 8.19 -0.95 -4.34
C SER A 87 7.43 -0.18 -5.42
N VAL A 88 6.31 0.42 -5.03
CA VAL A 88 5.50 1.32 -5.87
C VAL A 88 6.27 2.62 -6.10
N PRO A 89 6.45 3.09 -7.35
CA PRO A 89 7.12 4.35 -7.62
C PRO A 89 6.47 5.54 -6.88
N PRO A 90 7.25 6.54 -6.42
CA PRO A 90 6.72 7.66 -5.63
C PRO A 90 5.61 8.43 -6.34
N TRP A 91 5.72 8.62 -7.65
CA TRP A 91 4.71 9.30 -8.47
C TRP A 91 3.41 8.50 -8.59
N CYS A 92 3.48 7.16 -8.59
CA CYS A 92 2.29 6.32 -8.55
C CYS A 92 1.58 6.49 -7.21
N ALA A 93 2.31 6.50 -6.09
CA ALA A 93 1.71 6.70 -4.77
C ALA A 93 0.97 8.05 -4.68
N VAL A 94 1.55 9.12 -5.22
CA VAL A 94 0.92 10.45 -5.28
C VAL A 94 -0.34 10.44 -6.17
N ALA A 95 -0.26 9.86 -7.37
CA ALA A 95 -1.41 9.76 -8.28
C ALA A 95 -2.56 8.94 -7.66
N LEU A 96 -2.23 7.89 -6.92
CA LEU A 96 -3.20 7.05 -6.22
C LEU A 96 -3.85 7.77 -5.04
N GLY A 97 -3.06 8.50 -4.25
CA GLY A 97 -3.59 9.35 -3.18
C GLY A 97 -4.60 10.38 -3.69
N LEU A 98 -4.40 10.91 -4.89
CA LEU A 98 -5.30 11.88 -5.53
C LEU A 98 -6.61 11.25 -6.01
N VAL A 99 -6.56 10.08 -6.67
CA VAL A 99 -7.75 9.47 -7.31
C VAL A 99 -8.57 8.60 -6.34
N SER A 100 -7.92 8.01 -5.33
CA SER A 100 -8.51 7.07 -4.36
C SER A 100 -9.80 7.54 -3.64
N PRO A 101 -9.98 8.83 -3.27
CA PRO A 101 -11.20 9.25 -2.57
C PRO A 101 -12.41 9.52 -3.47
N VAL A 102 -12.24 9.58 -4.80
CA VAL A 102 -13.34 9.90 -5.72
C VAL A 102 -14.46 8.85 -5.68
N PRO A 103 -14.18 7.53 -5.74
CA PRO A 103 -15.21 6.49 -5.57
C PRO A 103 -15.92 6.58 -4.22
N ALA A 104 -15.18 6.87 -3.15
CA ALA A 104 -15.75 7.04 -1.81
C ALA A 104 -16.74 8.22 -1.76
N GLY A 105 -16.41 9.35 -2.40
CA GLY A 105 -17.30 10.51 -2.51
C GLY A 105 -18.57 10.24 -3.31
N LEU A 106 -18.47 9.47 -4.41
CA LEU A 106 -19.63 9.06 -5.21
C LEU A 106 -20.57 8.14 -4.42
N ILE A 107 -20.04 7.16 -3.68
CA ILE A 107 -20.84 6.26 -2.86
C ILE A 107 -21.51 7.01 -1.71
N ALA A 108 -20.79 7.94 -1.06
CA ALA A 108 -21.37 8.77 -0.01
C ALA A 108 -22.57 9.58 -0.54
N VAL A 109 -22.50 10.11 -1.76
CA VAL A 109 -23.64 10.76 -2.43
C VAL A 109 -24.81 9.81 -2.63
N LEU A 110 -24.57 8.60 -3.15
CA LEU A 110 -25.62 7.62 -3.41
C LEU A 110 -26.39 7.23 -2.14
N ILE A 111 -25.68 7.12 -1.00
CA ILE A 111 -26.28 6.73 0.28
C ILE A 111 -26.96 7.92 0.97
N LEU A 112 -26.39 9.12 0.88
CA LEU A 112 -26.88 10.30 1.59
C LEU A 112 -27.87 11.15 0.78
N GLY A 113 -28.06 10.85 -0.50
CA GLY A 113 -28.86 11.67 -1.42
C GLY A 113 -28.28 13.09 -1.60
N GLY A 114 -26.97 13.25 -1.38
CA GLY A 114 -26.29 14.54 -1.35
C GLY A 114 -25.85 15.03 -2.74
N GLY A 115 -25.73 16.34 -2.92
CA GLY A 115 -25.20 16.93 -4.17
C GLY A 115 -23.66 16.96 -4.22
N ARG A 116 -23.12 17.78 -5.12
CA ARG A 116 -21.67 17.98 -5.32
C ARG A 116 -20.91 18.31 -4.02
N GLY A 117 -21.57 18.97 -3.06
CA GLY A 117 -20.99 19.29 -1.75
C GLY A 117 -20.59 18.05 -0.94
N THR A 118 -21.37 16.97 -0.97
CA THR A 118 -21.03 15.73 -0.27
C THR A 118 -19.80 15.06 -0.87
N VAL A 119 -19.66 15.04 -2.20
CA VAL A 119 -18.45 14.54 -2.87
C VAL A 119 -17.23 15.35 -2.42
N LEU A 120 -17.34 16.68 -2.44
CA LEU A 120 -16.24 17.57 -2.07
C LEU A 120 -15.82 17.36 -0.62
N VAL A 121 -16.77 17.32 0.32
CA VAL A 121 -16.47 17.08 1.74
C VAL A 121 -15.78 15.73 1.92
N THR A 122 -16.34 14.64 1.38
CA THR A 122 -15.75 13.32 1.49
C THR A 122 -14.33 13.28 0.91
N CYS A 123 -14.13 13.86 -0.28
CA CYS A 123 -12.81 13.87 -0.91
C CYS A 123 -11.81 14.71 -0.13
N LEU A 124 -12.18 15.92 0.29
CA LEU A 124 -11.31 16.83 1.04
C LEU A 124 -10.94 16.27 2.41
N THR A 125 -11.88 15.67 3.14
CA THR A 125 -11.59 15.03 4.44
C THR A 125 -10.61 13.88 4.27
N LEU A 126 -10.81 13.03 3.27
CA LEU A 126 -9.90 11.91 3.01
C LEU A 126 -8.53 12.39 2.56
N TRP A 127 -8.44 13.40 1.70
CA TRP A 127 -7.16 14.01 1.33
C TRP A 127 -6.44 14.62 2.53
N ALA A 128 -7.14 15.36 3.38
CA ALA A 128 -6.56 15.94 4.58
C ALA A 128 -6.02 14.84 5.52
N PHE A 129 -6.75 13.73 5.67
CA PHE A 129 -6.33 12.58 6.46
C PHE A 129 -5.09 11.90 5.87
N ILE A 130 -5.08 11.63 4.56
CA ILE A 130 -3.90 11.07 3.86
C ILE A 130 -2.69 12.00 4.04
N ALA A 131 -2.89 13.30 3.83
CA ALA A 131 -1.83 14.28 3.94
C ALA A 131 -1.27 14.36 5.37
N ALA A 132 -2.11 14.21 6.39
CA ALA A 132 -1.67 14.16 7.79
C ALA A 132 -0.83 12.91 8.11
N LEU A 133 -1.17 11.76 7.50
CA LEU A 133 -0.46 10.50 7.69
C LEU A 133 0.85 10.44 6.92
N GLU A 134 0.81 10.73 5.62
CA GLU A 134 1.95 10.60 4.73
C GLU A 134 2.92 11.78 4.84
N ARG A 135 2.44 12.92 5.38
CA ARG A 135 3.17 14.19 5.52
C ARG A 135 3.99 14.49 4.28
N PRO A 136 3.34 14.69 3.10
CA PRO A 136 4.05 14.84 1.83
C PRO A 136 5.03 16.04 1.82
N TRP A 137 4.85 17.00 2.73
CA TRP A 137 5.72 18.17 2.92
C TRP A 137 6.95 17.91 3.79
N LYS A 138 7.06 16.75 4.46
CA LYS A 138 8.30 16.36 5.15
C LYS A 138 9.17 15.60 4.17
N ASP A 139 10.41 16.08 3.98
CA ASP A 139 11.42 15.31 3.26
C ASP A 139 11.56 13.94 3.92
N LYS A 140 11.20 12.90 3.18
CA LYS A 140 11.37 11.50 3.57
C LYS A 140 12.85 11.12 3.45
N THR A 141 13.73 11.88 4.09
CA THR A 141 15.11 11.48 4.28
C THR A 141 15.05 10.35 5.29
N PRO A 142 15.35 9.08 4.93
CA PRO A 142 15.26 8.00 5.89
C PRO A 142 16.19 8.30 7.06
N ASP A 143 15.65 8.27 8.26
CA ASP A 143 16.40 8.58 9.48
C ASP A 143 17.58 7.62 9.59
N ALA A 144 18.65 8.05 10.28
CA ALA A 144 19.87 7.24 10.40
C ALA A 144 19.59 5.81 10.92
N GLN A 145 18.57 5.68 11.78
CA GLN A 145 18.09 4.39 12.29
C GLN A 145 17.46 3.53 11.20
N THR A 146 16.61 4.09 10.33
CA THR A 146 15.99 3.36 9.22
C THR A 146 17.05 2.91 8.21
N ARG A 147 18.05 3.76 7.95
CA ARG A 147 19.19 3.41 7.08
C ARG A 147 20.04 2.29 7.67
N ALA A 148 20.25 2.30 8.99
CA ALA A 148 21.01 1.25 9.67
C ALA A 148 20.28 -0.10 9.61
N ILE A 149 18.96 -0.10 9.84
CA ILE A 149 18.13 -1.30 9.73
C ILE A 149 18.12 -1.85 8.30
N ASP A 150 17.97 -0.97 7.29
CA ASP A 150 18.04 -1.38 5.88
C ASP A 150 19.43 -1.89 5.49
N ALA A 151 20.49 -1.28 6.01
CA ALA A 151 21.86 -1.70 5.77
C ALA A 151 22.16 -3.05 6.42
N GLU A 152 21.70 -3.28 7.65
CA GLU A 152 21.82 -4.55 8.38
C GLU A 152 21.02 -5.66 7.69
N ALA A 153 19.78 -5.38 7.27
CA ALA A 153 18.96 -6.32 6.51
C ALA A 153 19.62 -6.70 5.16
N ARG A 154 20.22 -5.72 4.46
CA ARG A 154 20.98 -5.98 3.23
C ARG A 154 22.27 -6.75 3.50
N ALA A 155 22.95 -6.51 4.61
CA ALA A 155 24.17 -7.23 4.99
C ALA A 155 23.86 -8.72 5.25
N MET A 156 22.83 -9.02 6.06
CA MET A 156 22.41 -10.40 6.31
C MET A 156 21.97 -11.10 5.02
N THR A 157 21.20 -10.41 4.17
CA THR A 157 20.80 -10.97 2.86
C THR A 157 22.03 -11.22 1.98
N ARG A 158 22.99 -10.29 1.95
CA ARG A 158 24.21 -10.44 1.15
C ARG A 158 25.06 -11.62 1.61
N GLU A 159 25.19 -11.83 2.92
CA GLU A 159 25.97 -12.95 3.46
C GLU A 159 25.33 -14.30 3.13
N TYR A 160 24.00 -14.42 3.28
CA TYR A 160 23.29 -15.66 2.97
C TYR A 160 23.19 -15.96 1.47
N PHE A 161 23.09 -14.94 0.61
CA PHE A 161 22.94 -15.11 -0.83
C PHE A 161 24.23 -14.94 -1.63
N ALA A 162 25.36 -14.57 -1.00
CA ALA A 162 26.63 -14.39 -1.70
C ALA A 162 27.10 -15.66 -2.41
N GLU A 163 27.00 -16.80 -1.73
CA GLU A 163 27.44 -18.09 -2.28
C GLU A 163 26.57 -18.52 -3.49
N ASP A 164 25.26 -18.33 -3.40
CA ASP A 164 24.33 -18.65 -4.50
C ASP A 164 24.49 -17.71 -5.69
N VAL A 165 24.73 -16.41 -5.44
CA VAL A 165 25.01 -15.43 -6.50
C VAL A 165 26.32 -15.77 -7.22
N GLU A 166 27.35 -16.20 -6.49
CA GLU A 166 28.62 -16.59 -7.06
C GLU A 166 28.49 -17.84 -7.95
N ARG A 167 27.79 -18.87 -7.47
CA ARG A 167 27.47 -20.08 -8.26
C ARG A 167 26.68 -19.74 -9.53
N LEU A 168 25.66 -18.88 -9.43
CA LEU A 168 24.88 -18.45 -10.59
C LEU A 168 25.75 -17.69 -11.61
N SER A 169 26.66 -16.84 -11.12
CA SER A 169 27.56 -16.05 -11.96
C SER A 169 28.55 -16.91 -12.74
N GLN A 170 29.06 -17.99 -12.14
CA GLN A 170 29.93 -18.96 -12.79
C GLN A 170 29.17 -19.73 -13.89
N GLN A 171 27.96 -20.22 -13.60
CA GLN A 171 27.12 -20.89 -14.60
C GLN A 171 26.77 -19.99 -15.80
N VAL A 172 26.52 -18.70 -15.56
CA VAL A 172 26.24 -17.74 -16.66
C VAL A 172 27.49 -17.49 -17.50
N ARG A 173 28.70 -17.47 -16.90
CA ARG A 173 29.98 -17.34 -17.62
C ARG A 173 30.25 -18.56 -18.50
N GLU A 174 30.06 -19.76 -17.96
CA GLU A 174 30.21 -21.02 -18.68
C GLU A 174 29.24 -21.10 -19.87
N ARG A 175 27.95 -20.82 -19.66
CA ARG A 175 26.96 -20.78 -20.76
C ARG A 175 27.28 -19.72 -21.82
N ARG A 176 27.89 -18.60 -21.44
CA ARG A 176 28.35 -17.58 -22.41
C ARG A 176 29.57 -18.06 -23.20
N GLN A 177 30.50 -18.77 -22.59
CA GLN A 177 31.64 -19.37 -23.27
C GLN A 177 31.19 -20.47 -24.24
N GLU A 178 30.34 -21.38 -23.80
CA GLU A 178 29.78 -22.42 -24.67
C GLU A 178 29.03 -21.84 -25.88
N ARG A 179 28.28 -20.74 -25.69
CA ARG A 179 27.62 -20.04 -26.81
C ARG A 179 28.60 -19.35 -27.75
N ARG A 180 29.74 -18.85 -27.26
CA ARG A 180 30.79 -18.26 -28.12
C ARG A 180 31.55 -19.33 -28.89
N GLU A 181 31.79 -20.49 -28.29
CA GLU A 181 32.41 -21.62 -28.97
C GLU A 181 31.48 -22.25 -30.01
N LYS A 182 30.19 -22.41 -29.71
CA LYS A 182 29.19 -22.93 -30.66
C LYS A 182 28.76 -21.90 -31.71
N GLY A 183 28.78 -20.61 -31.39
CA GLY A 183 28.43 -19.51 -32.30
C GLY A 183 29.59 -18.95 -33.10
N GLY A 184 30.83 -19.33 -32.78
CA GLY A 184 32.06 -18.87 -33.41
C GLY A 184 32.62 -19.79 -34.47
N SER A 185 31.92 -20.88 -34.86
CA SER A 185 32.32 -21.74 -35.97
C SER A 185 32.07 -21.01 -37.30
N PRO A 186 33.11 -20.49 -37.99
CA PRO A 186 32.97 -19.95 -39.32
C PRO A 186 32.85 -21.14 -40.28
N ARG A 187 31.81 -21.13 -41.11
CA ARG A 187 31.79 -21.94 -42.33
C ARG A 187 32.95 -21.54 -43.23
#